data_AF-F9QBC5-F1
#
_entry.id   AF-F9QBC5-F1
#
_cell.length_a   1.000
_cell.length_b   1.000
_cell.length_c   1.000
_cell.angle_alpha   90.00
_cell.angle_beta   90.00
_cell.angle_gamma   90.00
#
_symmetry.space_group_name_H-M   'P 1'
#
loop_
_entity.id
_entity.type
_entity.pdbx_description
1 polymer ?
#
loop_
_entity_poly.entity_id
_entity_poly.type
_entity_poly.pdbx_seq_one_letter_code
_entity_poly.pdbx_strand_id
1 'polypeptide(L)'
;MVSVPSGNFGNLTAGLIAKTLGLPIKRFIASTNANDTVPRYLASGNWAPKATVATLSNAMDVSRPNNWPRVEELFKRNGWNLADLGSGMLSDEQTEETLKAMFSKDYLCEPHGAIAYQVLKDQLKADETGIFLCTAHPAKFKESVERILGIHLPLPEALDKHNKLPLLSDEMAADFNALRAYLLK
;
A
#
# COMPACT_ATOMS: atom_id res chain seq x y z
N MET A 1 -6.08 -3.98 -15.91
CA MET A 1 -6.31 -4.05 -14.45
C MET A 1 -5.36 -3.10 -13.75
N VAL A 2 -5.76 -2.53 -12.62
CA VAL A 2 -4.86 -1.68 -11.82
C VAL A 2 -4.80 -2.21 -10.38
N SER A 3 -3.62 -2.62 -9.94
CA SER A 3 -3.34 -3.05 -8.56
C SER A 3 -2.76 -1.89 -7.76
N VAL A 4 -3.39 -1.63 -6.60
CA VAL A 4 -3.05 -0.51 -5.75
C VAL A 4 -2.61 -1.04 -4.38
N PRO A 5 -1.34 -0.85 -3.98
CA PRO A 5 -0.92 -1.13 -2.62
C PRO A 5 -1.65 -0.17 -1.67
N SER A 6 -2.44 -0.72 -0.75
CA SER A 6 -3.47 0.03 -0.04
C SER A 6 -3.31 -0.11 1.48
N GLY A 7 -2.96 0.99 2.13
CA GLY A 7 -3.06 1.16 3.59
C GLY A 7 -4.36 1.87 3.95
N ASN A 8 -4.39 3.20 3.79
CA ASN A 8 -5.55 4.03 4.10
C ASN A 8 -6.57 4.17 2.95
N PHE A 9 -6.38 3.42 1.84
CA PHE A 9 -7.26 3.33 0.66
C PHE A 9 -7.45 4.60 -0.20
N GLY A 10 -6.78 5.72 0.09
CA GLY A 10 -6.92 6.97 -0.68
C GLY A 10 -6.55 6.84 -2.17
N ASN A 11 -5.44 6.15 -2.50
CA ASN A 11 -5.03 5.92 -3.89
C ASN A 11 -6.07 5.11 -4.68
N LEU A 12 -6.64 4.07 -4.06
CA LEU A 12 -7.68 3.26 -4.70
C LEU A 12 -8.94 4.09 -4.92
N THR A 13 -9.37 4.87 -3.91
CA THR A 13 -10.50 5.80 -4.05
C THR A 13 -10.31 6.78 -5.21
N ALA A 14 -9.11 7.36 -5.38
CA ALA A 14 -8.81 8.24 -6.51
C ALA A 14 -8.91 7.51 -7.87
N GLY A 15 -8.43 6.27 -7.95
CA GLY A 15 -8.58 5.43 -9.14
C GLY A 15 -10.04 5.15 -9.48
N LEU A 16 -10.87 4.86 -8.47
CA LEU A 16 -12.31 4.66 -8.66
C LEU A 16 -13.01 5.93 -9.13
N ILE A 17 -12.62 7.10 -8.62
CA ILE A 17 -13.10 8.40 -9.13
C ILE A 17 -12.73 8.55 -10.61
N ALA A 18 -11.49 8.25 -11.00
CA ALA A 18 -11.08 8.30 -12.42
C ALA A 18 -11.91 7.35 -13.30
N LYS A 19 -12.24 6.15 -12.81
CA LYS A 19 -13.15 5.21 -13.50
C LYS A 19 -14.56 5.78 -13.61
N THR A 20 -15.09 6.40 -12.55
CA THR A 20 -16.39 7.09 -12.58
C THR A 20 -16.41 8.23 -13.60
N LEU A 21 -15.29 8.93 -13.79
CA LEU A 21 -15.14 9.98 -14.80
C LEU A 21 -15.00 9.48 -16.24
N GLY A 22 -14.95 8.16 -16.47
CA GLY A 22 -14.94 7.55 -17.80
C GLY A 22 -13.60 6.95 -18.25
N LEU A 23 -12.56 6.96 -17.39
CA LEU A 23 -11.30 6.28 -17.72
C LEU A 23 -11.56 4.75 -17.82
N PRO A 24 -11.23 4.10 -18.96
CA PRO A 24 -11.65 2.72 -19.22
C PRO A 24 -10.78 1.71 -18.45
N ILE A 25 -11.09 1.53 -17.16
CA ILE A 25 -10.42 0.57 -16.28
C ILE A 25 -11.31 -0.64 -16.04
N LYS A 26 -10.90 -1.80 -16.59
CA LYS A 26 -11.62 -3.07 -16.45
C LYS A 26 -11.94 -3.40 -14.98
N ARG A 27 -10.91 -3.50 -14.14
CA ARG A 27 -11.02 -3.77 -12.69
C ARG A 27 -9.82 -3.24 -11.92
N PHE A 28 -10.06 -2.93 -10.65
CA PHE A 28 -9.04 -2.58 -9.65
C PHE A 28 -8.75 -3.77 -8.73
N ILE A 29 -7.58 -3.75 -8.09
CA ILE A 29 -7.19 -4.68 -7.04
C ILE A 29 -6.71 -3.89 -5.81
N ALA A 30 -7.25 -4.22 -4.64
CA ALA A 30 -6.78 -3.75 -3.35
C ALA A 30 -5.73 -4.72 -2.77
N SER A 31 -4.46 -4.32 -2.84
CA SER A 31 -3.33 -5.16 -2.41
C SER A 31 -2.83 -4.67 -1.05
N THR A 32 -2.85 -5.53 -0.04
CA THR A 32 -2.52 -5.17 1.36
C THR A 32 -1.37 -6.02 1.89
N ASN A 33 -0.77 -5.59 2.99
CA ASN A 33 0.14 -6.43 3.78
C ASN A 33 -0.67 -7.22 4.82
N ALA A 34 -0.03 -7.75 5.86
CA ALA A 34 -0.70 -8.49 6.95
C ALA A 34 -1.85 -7.72 7.63
N ASN A 35 -1.94 -6.39 7.47
CA ASN A 35 -3.06 -5.55 7.90
C ASN A 35 -4.25 -5.64 6.92
N ASP A 36 -4.83 -6.82 6.84
CA ASP A 36 -5.71 -7.32 5.79
C ASP A 36 -7.22 -7.12 6.04
N THR A 37 -7.62 -6.05 6.73
CA THR A 37 -9.04 -5.81 7.07
C THR A 37 -9.95 -5.82 5.84
N VAL A 38 -9.54 -5.16 4.76
CA VAL A 38 -10.35 -5.07 3.54
C VAL A 38 -10.41 -6.39 2.76
N PRO A 39 -9.29 -7.09 2.47
CA PRO A 39 -9.39 -8.41 1.85
C PRO A 39 -10.30 -9.39 2.61
N ARG A 40 -10.20 -9.44 3.96
CA ARG A 40 -11.10 -10.28 4.76
C ARG A 40 -12.55 -9.81 4.71
N TYR A 41 -12.79 -8.50 4.73
CA TYR A 41 -14.12 -7.93 4.58
C TYR A 41 -14.73 -8.28 3.23
N LEU A 42 -13.98 -8.13 2.12
CA LEU A 42 -14.46 -8.47 0.78
C LEU A 42 -14.74 -9.97 0.62
N ALA A 43 -13.98 -10.84 1.29
CA ALA A 43 -14.19 -12.29 1.23
C ALA A 43 -15.39 -12.76 2.08
N SER A 44 -15.66 -12.12 3.22
CA SER A 44 -16.63 -12.62 4.22
C SER A 44 -17.86 -11.74 4.43
N GLY A 45 -17.84 -10.49 3.99
CA GLY A 45 -18.81 -9.45 4.34
C GLY A 45 -18.71 -8.94 5.78
N ASN A 46 -17.81 -9.49 6.62
CA ASN A 46 -17.70 -9.14 8.03
C ASN A 46 -16.58 -8.12 8.28
N TRP A 47 -16.93 -6.93 8.78
CA TRP A 47 -15.97 -5.89 9.11
C TRP A 47 -15.36 -6.11 10.50
N ALA A 48 -14.19 -6.78 10.55
CA ALA A 48 -13.50 -7.12 11.79
C ALA A 48 -12.02 -6.72 11.74
N PRO A 49 -11.66 -5.45 11.99
CA PRO A 49 -10.27 -5.01 11.99
C PRO A 49 -9.49 -5.66 13.15
N LYS A 50 -8.29 -6.17 12.86
CA LYS A 50 -7.34 -6.67 13.85
C LYS A 50 -6.52 -5.52 14.45
N ALA A 51 -5.70 -5.80 15.45
CA ALA A 51 -4.65 -4.87 15.87
C ALA A 51 -3.64 -4.69 14.73
N THR A 52 -3.09 -3.48 14.60
CA THR A 52 -2.07 -3.18 13.60
C THR A 52 -0.81 -3.98 13.90
N VAL A 53 -0.25 -4.60 12.87
CA VAL A 53 1.06 -5.27 12.92
C VAL A 53 2.05 -4.47 12.08
N ALA A 54 3.27 -4.32 12.58
CA ALA A 54 4.36 -3.71 11.84
C ALA A 54 4.85 -4.66 10.76
N THR A 55 5.08 -4.15 9.55
CA THR A 55 5.55 -4.94 8.40
C THR A 55 6.67 -4.25 7.62
N LEU A 56 7.20 -4.89 6.57
CA LEU A 56 8.16 -4.28 5.64
C LEU A 56 7.56 -3.11 4.83
N SER A 57 6.23 -3.02 4.77
CA SER A 57 5.49 -2.01 4.03
C SER A 57 4.76 -1.07 4.99
N ASN A 58 5.52 -0.41 5.85
CA ASN A 58 5.02 0.32 7.01
C ASN A 58 4.00 1.43 6.69
N ALA A 59 4.01 2.01 5.48
CA ALA A 59 3.00 3.00 5.09
C ALA A 59 1.61 2.37 4.85
N MET A 60 1.56 1.05 4.74
CA MET A 60 0.34 0.24 4.61
C MET A 60 -0.12 -0.40 5.92
N ASP A 61 0.59 -0.17 7.04
CA ASP A 61 0.24 -0.71 8.36
C ASP A 61 -0.98 -0.01 8.95
N VAL A 62 -2.14 -0.27 8.36
CA VAL A 62 -3.42 0.39 8.64
C VAL A 62 -4.51 -0.66 8.74
N SER A 63 -4.97 -0.96 9.96
CA SER A 63 -6.08 -1.91 10.15
C SER A 63 -7.46 -1.27 9.99
N ARG A 64 -7.57 0.06 10.04
CA ARG A 64 -8.83 0.82 9.95
C ARG A 64 -8.73 1.90 8.87
N PRO A 65 -8.92 1.54 7.60
CA PRO A 65 -8.74 2.49 6.50
C PRO A 65 -9.86 3.53 6.44
N ASN A 66 -9.49 4.79 6.67
CA ASN A 66 -10.41 5.92 6.79
C ASN A 66 -11.13 6.27 5.46
N ASN A 67 -10.59 5.85 4.31
CA ASN A 67 -11.25 6.06 3.01
C ASN A 67 -12.15 4.90 2.58
N TRP A 68 -12.25 3.80 3.32
CA TRP A 68 -13.10 2.68 2.94
C TRP A 68 -14.58 3.06 2.74
N PRO A 69 -15.21 3.87 3.62
CA PRO A 69 -16.59 4.32 3.40
C PRO A 69 -16.79 5.08 2.08
N ARG A 70 -15.75 5.76 1.57
CA ARG A 70 -15.81 6.44 0.26
C ARG A 70 -15.78 5.45 -0.90
N VAL A 71 -15.05 4.35 -0.76
CA VAL A 71 -15.04 3.25 -1.73
C VAL A 71 -16.43 2.62 -1.80
N GLU A 72 -17.03 2.28 -0.66
CA GLU A 72 -18.37 1.69 -0.59
C GLU A 72 -19.42 2.60 -1.23
N GLU A 73 -19.38 3.90 -0.92
CA GLU A 73 -20.32 4.87 -1.50
C GLU A 73 -20.12 5.03 -3.02
N LEU A 74 -18.88 5.03 -3.52
CA LEU A 74 -18.62 5.05 -4.97
C LEU A 74 -19.19 3.81 -5.67
N PHE A 75 -18.99 2.62 -5.12
CA PHE A 75 -19.56 1.39 -5.68
C PHE A 75 -21.08 1.45 -5.71
N LYS A 76 -21.70 1.83 -4.58
CA LYS A 76 -23.15 1.97 -4.44
C LYS A 76 -23.73 2.95 -5.46
N ARG A 77 -23.18 4.16 -5.58
CA ARG A 77 -23.72 5.20 -6.47
C ARG A 77 -23.55 4.89 -7.95
N ASN A 78 -22.53 4.12 -8.33
CA ASN A 78 -22.30 3.71 -9.71
C ASN A 78 -22.98 2.37 -10.06
N GLY A 79 -23.67 1.73 -9.11
CA GLY A 79 -24.28 0.42 -9.32
C GLY A 79 -23.27 -0.70 -9.56
N TRP A 80 -22.03 -0.55 -9.08
CA TRP A 80 -20.98 -1.57 -9.18
C TRP A 80 -21.10 -2.57 -8.05
N ASN A 81 -20.74 -3.84 -8.31
CA ASN A 81 -20.69 -4.87 -7.28
C ASN A 81 -19.32 -4.85 -6.58
N LEU A 82 -19.30 -4.75 -5.24
CA LEU A 82 -18.04 -4.82 -4.47
C LEU A 82 -17.27 -6.13 -4.72
N ALA A 83 -17.96 -7.22 -5.08
CA ALA A 83 -17.32 -8.48 -5.46
C ALA A 83 -16.44 -8.36 -6.74
N ASP A 84 -16.62 -7.31 -7.55
CA ASP A 84 -15.79 -7.06 -8.74
C ASP A 84 -14.44 -6.40 -8.37
N LEU A 85 -14.28 -5.93 -7.13
CA LEU A 85 -13.02 -5.43 -6.61
C LEU A 85 -12.11 -6.60 -6.25
N GLY A 86 -11.03 -6.80 -7.02
CA GLY A 86 -10.00 -7.75 -6.65
C GLY A 86 -9.37 -7.35 -5.32
N SER A 87 -8.91 -8.32 -4.54
CA SER A 87 -8.11 -8.04 -3.35
C SER A 87 -7.11 -9.14 -3.07
N GLY A 88 -6.09 -8.83 -2.28
CA GLY A 88 -5.10 -9.79 -1.82
C GLY A 88 -4.28 -9.26 -0.66
N MET A 89 -3.66 -10.19 0.05
CA MET A 89 -2.70 -9.92 1.11
C MET A 89 -1.41 -10.66 0.81
N LEU A 90 -0.28 -9.98 1.03
CA LEU A 90 1.03 -10.62 1.08
C LEU A 90 1.63 -10.53 2.48
N SER A 91 2.29 -11.61 2.90
CA SER A 91 3.17 -11.59 4.07
C SER A 91 4.51 -10.93 3.76
N ASP A 92 5.29 -10.64 4.80
CA ASP A 92 6.64 -10.08 4.61
C ASP A 92 7.56 -11.08 3.90
N GLU A 93 7.47 -12.37 4.20
CA GLU A 93 8.25 -13.41 3.52
C GLU A 93 7.96 -13.44 2.02
N GLN A 94 6.68 -13.43 1.65
CA GLN A 94 6.25 -13.37 0.25
C GLN A 94 6.68 -12.06 -0.43
N THR A 95 6.70 -10.96 0.32
CA THR A 95 7.16 -9.65 -0.16
C THR A 95 8.66 -9.68 -0.46
N GLU A 96 9.48 -10.30 0.40
CA GLU A 96 10.92 -10.47 0.16
C GLU A 96 11.20 -11.35 -1.06
N GLU A 97 10.51 -12.48 -1.20
CA GLU A 97 10.61 -13.37 -2.35
C GLU A 97 10.23 -12.65 -3.65
N THR A 98 9.15 -11.87 -3.61
CA THR A 98 8.70 -11.07 -4.74
C THR A 98 9.75 -10.04 -5.13
N LEU A 99 10.33 -9.32 -4.15
CA LEU A 99 11.38 -8.34 -4.41
C LEU A 99 12.60 -8.97 -5.09
N LYS A 100 13.05 -10.11 -4.60
CA LYS A 100 14.15 -10.88 -5.22
C LYS A 100 13.80 -11.29 -6.66
N ALA A 101 12.57 -11.74 -6.90
CA ALA A 101 12.09 -12.14 -8.22
C ALA A 101 11.89 -10.99 -9.21
N MET A 102 11.57 -9.78 -8.72
CA MET A 102 11.52 -8.56 -9.55
C MET A 102 12.95 -8.10 -9.88
N PHE A 103 13.84 -8.12 -8.88
CA PHE A 103 15.22 -7.70 -9.05
C PHE A 103 15.99 -8.59 -10.03
N SER A 104 15.76 -9.91 -10.02
CA SER A 104 16.35 -10.84 -11.00
C SER A 104 15.87 -10.62 -12.44
N LYS A 105 14.88 -9.75 -12.65
CA LYS A 105 14.38 -9.29 -13.95
C LYS A 105 14.75 -7.84 -14.22
N ASP A 106 15.80 -7.34 -13.58
CA ASP A 106 16.33 -5.98 -13.71
C ASP A 106 15.33 -4.88 -13.30
N TYR A 107 14.34 -5.21 -12.46
CA TYR A 107 13.40 -4.23 -11.92
C TYR A 107 13.61 -4.04 -10.42
N LEU A 108 14.33 -2.97 -10.06
CA LEU A 108 14.53 -2.56 -8.68
C LEU A 108 13.24 -1.92 -8.12
N CYS A 109 12.61 -2.63 -7.20
CA CYS A 109 11.35 -2.23 -6.54
C CYS A 109 11.55 -2.08 -5.03
N GLU A 110 10.46 -1.84 -4.31
CA GLU A 110 10.39 -1.74 -2.86
C GLU A 110 9.16 -2.49 -2.31
N PRO A 111 9.08 -2.74 -1.00
CA PRO A 111 8.07 -3.62 -0.42
C PRO A 111 6.61 -3.33 -0.84
N HIS A 112 6.20 -2.06 -0.93
CA HIS A 112 4.81 -1.69 -1.23
C HIS A 112 4.47 -2.05 -2.69
N GLY A 113 5.34 -1.70 -3.64
CA GLY A 113 5.21 -2.04 -5.05
C GLY A 113 5.29 -3.54 -5.31
N ALA A 114 6.14 -4.27 -4.57
CA ALA A 114 6.21 -5.73 -4.65
C ALA A 114 4.88 -6.40 -4.26
N ILE A 115 4.24 -5.94 -3.18
CA ILE A 115 2.90 -6.41 -2.81
C ILE A 115 1.91 -6.20 -3.96
N ALA A 116 1.84 -4.99 -4.51
CA ALA A 116 0.92 -4.70 -5.61
C ALA A 116 1.21 -5.53 -6.87
N TYR A 117 2.49 -5.74 -7.19
CA TYR A 117 2.93 -6.55 -8.33
C TYR A 117 2.51 -8.01 -8.18
N GLN A 118 2.78 -8.63 -7.03
CA GLN A 118 2.50 -10.06 -6.85
C GLN A 118 0.99 -10.33 -6.86
N VAL A 119 0.19 -9.55 -6.13
CA VAL A 119 -1.28 -9.70 -6.15
C VAL A 119 -1.84 -9.45 -7.57
N LEU A 120 -1.28 -8.49 -8.32
CA LEU A 120 -1.65 -8.29 -9.72
C LEU A 120 -1.36 -9.53 -10.55
N LYS A 121 -0.12 -10.05 -10.45
CA LYS A 121 0.35 -11.19 -11.22
C LYS A 121 -0.52 -12.43 -10.99
N ASP A 122 -0.98 -12.66 -9.75
CA ASP A 122 -1.81 -13.81 -9.40
C ASP A 122 -3.24 -13.72 -9.95
N GLN A 123 -3.71 -12.52 -10.32
CA GLN A 123 -5.09 -12.29 -10.78
C GLN A 123 -5.19 -11.86 -12.26
N LEU A 124 -4.05 -11.61 -12.90
CA LEU A 124 -3.96 -11.11 -14.28
C LEU A 124 -4.24 -12.24 -15.27
N LYS A 125 -5.17 -11.99 -16.22
CA LYS A 125 -5.45 -12.93 -17.31
C LYS A 125 -4.55 -12.66 -18.51
N ALA A 126 -4.35 -13.68 -19.36
CA ALA A 126 -3.47 -13.59 -20.53
C ALA A 126 -3.86 -12.49 -21.53
N ASP A 127 -5.13 -12.12 -21.61
CA ASP A 127 -5.69 -11.09 -22.49
C ASP A 127 -5.76 -9.69 -21.84
N GLU A 128 -5.17 -9.50 -20.65
CA GLU A 128 -5.27 -8.27 -19.89
C GLU A 128 -3.93 -7.55 -19.72
N THR A 129 -3.94 -6.23 -19.86
CA THR A 129 -2.82 -5.38 -19.41
C THR A 129 -2.92 -5.12 -17.91
N GLY A 130 -1.86 -5.43 -17.17
CA GLY A 130 -1.75 -5.16 -15.74
C GLY A 130 -0.91 -3.90 -15.47
N ILE A 131 -1.39 -3.05 -14.57
CA ILE A 131 -0.66 -1.91 -14.02
C ILE A 131 -0.62 -2.08 -12.50
N PHE A 132 0.54 -1.95 -11.87
CA PHE A 132 0.66 -1.85 -10.42
C PHE A 132 1.28 -0.49 -10.06
N LEU A 133 0.86 0.10 -8.94
CA LEU A 133 1.46 1.35 -8.48
C LEU A 133 2.67 1.04 -7.61
N CYS A 134 3.86 1.41 -8.06
CA CYS A 134 5.06 1.45 -7.22
C CYS A 134 5.09 2.81 -6.53
N THR A 135 4.64 2.87 -5.27
CA THR A 135 4.25 4.12 -4.60
C THR A 135 5.41 4.90 -4.01
N ALA A 136 6.60 4.29 -3.95
CA ALA A 136 7.78 4.89 -3.35
C ALA A 136 9.05 4.53 -4.11
N HIS A 137 10.05 5.39 -3.98
CA HIS A 137 11.40 5.08 -4.44
C HIS A 137 12.08 4.10 -3.47
N PRO A 138 12.81 3.06 -3.93
CA PRO A 138 13.45 2.06 -3.07
C PRO A 138 14.41 2.63 -2.03
N ALA A 139 15.08 3.74 -2.34
CA ALA A 139 15.96 4.45 -1.40
C ALA A 139 15.27 4.94 -0.12
N LYS A 140 13.94 5.07 -0.10
CA LYS A 140 13.18 5.38 1.13
C LYS A 140 13.13 4.20 2.12
N PHE A 141 13.41 2.99 1.64
CA PHE A 141 13.44 1.75 2.42
C PHE A 141 14.80 1.08 2.29
N LYS A 142 15.87 1.90 2.21
CA LYS A 142 17.24 1.47 1.91
C LYS A 142 17.67 0.25 2.70
N GLU A 143 17.54 0.29 4.03
CA GLU A 143 18.00 -0.80 4.91
C GLU A 143 17.32 -2.13 4.58
N SER A 144 15.99 -2.12 4.44
CA SER A 144 15.23 -3.31 4.05
C SER A 144 15.62 -3.81 2.65
N VAL A 145 15.70 -2.91 1.66
CA VAL A 145 16.01 -3.27 0.27
C VAL A 145 17.43 -3.84 0.14
N GLU A 146 18.43 -3.21 0.75
CA GLU A 146 19.81 -3.70 0.75
C GLU A 146 19.92 -5.07 1.43
N ARG A 147 19.28 -5.25 2.60
CA ARG A 147 19.24 -6.54 3.31
C ARG A 147 18.61 -7.65 2.46
N ILE A 148 17.46 -7.37 1.85
CA ILE A 148 16.69 -8.37 1.09
C ILE A 148 17.42 -8.77 -0.19
N LEU A 149 18.00 -7.81 -0.90
CA LEU A 149 18.60 -8.03 -2.21
C LEU A 149 20.12 -8.30 -2.15
N GLY A 150 20.78 -8.04 -1.02
CA GLY A 150 22.22 -8.18 -0.89
C GLY A 150 23.01 -7.17 -1.75
N ILE A 151 22.45 -5.97 -1.95
CA ILE A 151 23.05 -4.92 -2.78
C ILE A 151 23.40 -3.69 -1.95
N HIS A 152 24.25 -2.81 -2.50
CA HIS A 152 24.37 -1.44 -2.02
C HIS A 152 23.47 -0.53 -2.84
N LEU A 153 22.62 0.25 -2.16
CA LEU A 153 21.69 1.17 -2.80
C LEU A 153 22.15 2.61 -2.55
N PRO A 154 22.59 3.37 -3.58
CA PRO A 154 22.97 4.75 -3.39
C PRO A 154 21.76 5.60 -2.97
N LEU A 155 21.97 6.50 -2.01
CA LEU A 155 20.97 7.48 -1.64
C LEU A 155 20.96 8.62 -2.68
N PRO A 156 19.80 8.98 -3.25
CA PRO A 156 19.66 10.23 -3.98
C PRO A 156 20.07 11.42 -3.09
N GLU A 157 20.70 12.43 -3.67
CA GLU A 157 21.20 13.62 -2.96
C GLU A 157 20.14 14.27 -2.07
N ALA A 158 18.88 14.30 -2.54
CA ALA A 158 17.75 14.86 -1.80
C ALA A 158 17.48 14.14 -0.46
N LEU A 159 17.76 12.83 -0.36
CA LEU A 159 17.64 12.06 0.87
C LEU A 159 18.92 12.15 1.70
N ASP A 160 20.10 12.02 1.07
CA ASP A 160 21.39 12.03 1.77
C ASP A 160 21.62 13.32 2.57
N LYS A 161 21.25 14.48 2.01
CA LYS A 161 21.41 15.77 2.70
C LYS A 161 20.62 15.89 4.00
N HIS A 162 19.45 15.26 4.07
CA HIS A 162 18.58 15.34 5.26
C HIS A 162 18.88 14.22 6.26
N ASN A 163 19.41 13.08 5.81
CA ASN A 163 19.76 11.95 6.68
C ASN A 163 20.85 12.30 7.72
N LYS A 164 21.59 13.39 7.50
CA LYS A 164 22.67 13.88 8.37
C LYS A 164 22.21 14.96 9.37
N LEU A 165 20.96 15.40 9.28
CA LEU A 165 20.41 16.42 10.17
C LEU A 165 19.87 15.79 11.45
N PRO A 166 19.92 16.49 12.60
CA PRO A 166 19.32 15.99 13.84
C PRO A 166 17.79 15.89 13.70
N LEU A 167 17.21 14.88 14.35
CA LEU A 167 15.77 14.77 14.52
C LEU A 167 15.30 15.86 15.49
N LEU A 168 14.24 16.58 15.12
CA LEU A 168 13.61 17.64 15.93
C LEU A 168 12.23 17.22 16.45
N SER A 169 11.92 15.92 16.39
CA SER A 169 10.64 15.37 16.84
C SER A 169 10.60 15.28 18.36
N ASP A 170 9.53 15.79 18.97
CA ASP A 170 9.24 15.58 20.39
C ASP A 170 8.47 14.27 20.60
N GLU A 171 8.78 13.55 21.67
CA GLU A 171 8.06 12.33 22.07
C GLU A 171 6.87 12.67 22.97
N MET A 172 5.72 12.04 22.69
CA MET A 172 4.52 12.16 23.53
C MET A 172 3.68 10.89 23.48
N ALA A 173 2.92 10.65 24.54
CA ALA A 173 1.94 9.57 24.57
C ALA A 173 0.77 9.84 23.61
N ALA A 174 0.03 8.80 23.23
CA ALA A 174 -1.18 8.91 22.43
C ALA A 174 -2.35 9.48 23.25
N ASP A 175 -2.25 10.76 23.64
CA ASP A 175 -3.23 11.50 24.42
C ASP A 175 -3.63 12.80 23.71
N PHE A 176 -4.94 12.96 23.48
CA PHE A 176 -5.47 14.11 22.74
C PHE A 176 -5.25 15.44 23.48
N ASN A 177 -5.37 15.46 24.81
CA ASN A 177 -5.24 16.68 25.59
C ASN A 177 -3.78 17.15 25.65
N ALA A 178 -2.83 16.20 25.78
CA ALA A 178 -1.40 16.47 25.71
C ALA A 178 -1.01 17.07 24.35
N LEU A 179 -1.46 16.46 23.24
CA LEU A 179 -1.21 16.99 21.90
C LEU A 179 -1.84 18.39 21.73
N ARG A 180 -3.09 18.58 22.17
CA ARG A 180 -3.77 19.89 22.11
C ARG A 180 -3.01 20.97 22.88
N ALA A 181 -2.56 20.66 24.09
CA ALA A 181 -1.81 21.60 24.91
C ALA A 181 -0.44 21.93 24.30
N TYR A 182 0.22 20.96 23.67
CA TYR A 182 1.49 21.17 22.96
C TYR A 182 1.32 22.14 21.77
N LEU A 183 0.27 21.97 20.97
CA LEU A 183 0.01 22.78 19.76
C LEU A 183 -0.48 24.21 20.04
N LEU A 184 -1.03 24.48 21.22
CA LEU A 184 -1.60 25.79 21.58
C LEU A 184 -0.64 26.65 22.43
N LYS A 185 0.62 26.27 22.54
CA LYS A 185 1.69 27.12 23.08
C LYS A 185 2.11 28.18 22.07
#